data_AF-A0A1X1T2G5-F1
#
_entry.id   AF-A0A1X1T2G5-F1
#
_cell.length_a   1.000
_cell.length_b   1.000
_cell.length_c   1.000
_cell.angle_alpha   90.00
_cell.angle_beta   90.00
_cell.angle_gamma   90.00
#
_symmetry.space_group_name_H-M   'P 1'
#
loop_
_entity.id
_entity.type
_entity.pdbx_description
1 polymer ?
#
loop_
_entity_poly.entity_id
_entity_poly.type
_entity_poly.pdbx_seq_one_letter_code
_entity_poly.pdbx_strand_id
1 'polypeptide(L)'
;MTTLRTATELPLHRYPSPIGTVQRHYQLVPSMRGAAQGVVAVPAEADTFLFPADPDGEIADFEALAKVPGVIDPDAALSELGYRVAH
;
A
#
# COMPACT_ATOMS: atom_id res chain seq x y z
N MET A 1 0.31 10.96 23.53
CA MET A 1 0.35 9.57 23.03
C MET A 1 0.26 9.65 21.51
N THR A 2 1.33 9.33 20.80
CA THR A 2 1.29 9.19 19.33
C THR A 2 0.47 7.94 19.03
N THR A 3 -0.66 8.08 18.33
CA THR A 3 -1.42 6.91 17.87
C THR A 3 -0.52 6.08 16.97
N LEU A 4 -0.25 4.83 17.36
CA LEU A 4 0.53 3.90 16.55
C LEU A 4 -0.20 3.67 15.23
N ARG A 5 0.49 3.90 14.12
CA ARG A 5 0.00 3.56 12.78
C ARG A 5 0.61 2.23 12.36
N THR A 6 -0.20 1.30 11.89
CA THR A 6 0.22 -0.04 11.49
C THR A 6 -0.28 -0.35 10.08
N ALA A 7 0.57 -0.97 9.28
CA ALA A 7 0.21 -1.55 7.99
C ALA A 7 0.44 -3.06 8.08
N THR A 8 -0.61 -3.85 7.91
CA THR A 8 -0.53 -5.32 7.92
C THR A 8 -0.71 -5.80 6.49
N GLU A 9 0.30 -6.49 5.95
CA GLU A 9 0.17 -7.09 4.63
C GLU A 9 -0.90 -8.18 4.64
N LEU A 10 -1.63 -8.31 3.54
CA LEU A 10 -2.54 -9.41 3.27
C LEU A 10 -1.95 -10.26 2.14
N PRO A 11 -1.09 -11.27 2.45
CA PRO A 11 -0.25 -11.94 1.46
C PRO A 11 -1.03 -12.73 0.41
N LEU A 12 -2.27 -13.11 0.72
CA LEU A 12 -3.17 -13.80 -0.21
C LEU A 12 -3.49 -12.95 -1.44
N HIS A 13 -3.38 -11.62 -1.35
CA HIS A 13 -3.70 -10.69 -2.43
C HIS A 13 -2.41 -10.18 -3.13
N ARG A 14 -1.29 -10.91 -3.01
CA ARG A 14 -0.09 -10.62 -3.80
C ARG A 14 -0.35 -10.96 -5.26
N TYR A 15 -0.41 -9.94 -6.11
CA TYR A 15 -0.59 -10.12 -7.55
C TYR A 15 0.72 -9.81 -8.30
N PRO A 16 1.42 -10.84 -8.83
CA PRO A 16 2.55 -10.60 -9.71
C PRO A 16 2.03 -10.11 -11.07
N SER A 17 2.40 -8.89 -11.45
CA SER A 17 2.08 -8.35 -12.76
C SER A 17 2.91 -9.04 -13.85
N PRO A 18 2.37 -9.28 -15.06
CA PRO A 18 3.12 -9.82 -16.19
C PRO A 18 4.36 -8.98 -16.58
N ILE A 19 4.41 -7.71 -16.20
CA ILE A 19 5.52 -6.79 -16.46
C ILE A 19 6.54 -6.71 -15.30
N GLY A 20 6.45 -7.60 -14.32
CA GLY A 20 7.46 -7.79 -13.27
C GLY A 20 7.28 -6.96 -12.00
N THR A 21 6.24 -6.12 -11.91
CA THR A 21 5.89 -5.42 -10.67
C THR A 21 4.99 -6.29 -9.80
N VAL A 22 5.28 -6.38 -8.50
CA VAL A 22 4.42 -7.10 -7.55
C VAL A 22 3.56 -6.08 -6.82
N GLN A 23 2.24 -6.20 -6.99
CA GLN A 23 1.29 -5.42 -6.21
C GLN A 23 1.11 -6.09 -4.84
N ARG A 24 1.10 -5.28 -3.78
CA ARG A 24 0.97 -5.76 -2.39
C ARG A 24 -0.17 -5.03 -1.70
N HIS A 25 -1.07 -5.79 -1.08
CA HIS A 25 -2.22 -5.28 -0.36
C HIS A 25 -1.92 -5.14 1.13
N TYR A 26 -2.29 -4.00 1.73
CA TYR A 26 -2.13 -3.74 3.15
C TYR A 26 -3.41 -3.22 3.80
N GLN A 27 -3.79 -3.81 4.91
CA GLN A 27 -4.74 -3.21 5.83
C GLN A 27 -4.03 -2.13 6.66
N LEU A 28 -4.58 -0.92 6.69
CA LEU A 28 -4.02 0.21 7.44
C LEU A 28 -4.84 0.52 8.69
N VAL A 29 -4.16 0.76 9.80
CA VAL A 29 -4.75 1.21 11.06
C VAL A 29 -3.97 2.43 11.57
N PRO A 30 -4.57 3.63 11.63
CA PRO A 30 -5.85 3.98 11.04
C PRO A 30 -5.81 3.89 9.51
N SER A 31 -6.98 3.77 8.88
CA SER A 31 -7.08 3.78 7.42
C SER A 31 -6.71 5.16 6.85
N MET A 32 -6.15 5.18 5.62
CA MET A 32 -6.12 6.42 4.84
C MET A 32 -7.55 6.82 4.44
N ARG A 33 -7.77 8.11 4.17
CA ARG A 33 -9.08 8.59 3.72
C ARG A 33 -9.48 7.87 2.43
N GLY A 34 -10.66 7.25 2.40
CA GLY A 34 -11.16 6.51 1.23
C GLY A 34 -10.65 5.06 1.12
N ALA A 35 -9.72 4.63 1.97
CA ALA A 35 -9.11 3.29 1.94
C ALA A 35 -9.61 2.41 3.10
N ALA A 36 -10.93 2.26 3.24
CA ALA A 36 -11.51 1.48 4.32
C ALA A 36 -11.09 0.00 4.29
N GLN A 37 -10.94 -0.56 3.08
CA GLN A 37 -10.49 -1.94 2.86
C GLN A 37 -8.96 -2.08 2.78
N GLY A 38 -8.21 -0.99 3.01
CA GLY A 38 -6.76 -0.99 2.87
C GLY A 38 -6.29 -0.32 1.59
N VAL A 39 -5.02 -0.56 1.25
CA VAL A 39 -4.34 0.02 0.08
C VAL A 39 -3.58 -1.02 -0.71
N VAL A 40 -3.54 -0.85 -2.02
CA VAL A 40 -2.60 -1.55 -2.91
C VAL A 40 -1.38 -0.67 -3.10
N ALA A 41 -0.21 -1.19 -2.72
CA ALA A 41 1.07 -0.57 -3.00
C ALA A 41 1.62 -1.09 -4.32
N VAL A 42 1.85 -0.16 -5.24
CA VAL A 42 2.34 -0.43 -6.59
C VAL A 42 3.68 0.26 -6.78
N PRO A 43 4.79 -0.49 -6.88
CA PRO A 43 6.07 0.07 -7.25
C PRO A 43 6.08 0.39 -8.75
N ALA A 44 6.57 1.58 -9.09
CA ALA A 44 6.88 2.05 -10.43
C ALA A 44 8.40 2.26 -10.58
N GLU A 45 8.83 2.84 -11.70
CA GLU A 45 10.25 2.96 -12.06
C GLU A 45 11.15 3.55 -10.95
N ALA A 46 10.68 4.58 -10.24
CA ALA A 46 11.43 5.23 -9.16
C ALA A 46 10.60 5.53 -7.91
N ASP A 47 9.30 5.25 -7.94
CA ASP A 47 8.34 5.71 -6.93
C ASP A 47 7.39 4.57 -6.53
N THR A 48 6.79 4.67 -5.34
CA THR A 48 5.69 3.79 -4.93
C THR A 48 4.40 4.58 -4.81
N PHE A 49 3.33 4.06 -5.42
CA PHE A 49 2.00 4.62 -5.35
C PHE A 49 1.12 3.77 -4.45
N LEU A 50 0.26 4.44 -3.67
CA LEU A 50 -0.77 3.79 -2.87
C LEU A 50 -2.13 4.14 -3.44
N PHE A 51 -2.90 3.12 -3.79
CA PHE A 51 -4.27 3.24 -4.26
C PHE A 51 -5.23 2.61 -3.25
N PRO A 52 -6.50 3.07 -3.15
CA PRO A 52 -7.48 2.37 -2.33
C PRO A 52 -7.67 0.94 -2.86
N ALA A 53 -7.72 -0.01 -1.93
CA ALA A 53 -8.02 -1.40 -2.26
C ALA A 53 -9.53 -1.66 -2.23
N ASP A 54 -9.99 -2.60 -3.05
CA ASP A 54 -11.30 -3.24 -2.89
C ASP A 54 -11.20 -4.46 -1.94
N PRO A 55 -12.32 -5.14 -1.61
CA PRO A 55 -12.30 -6.31 -0.73
C PRO A 55 -11.45 -7.49 -1.24
N ASP A 56 -11.20 -7.56 -2.54
CA ASP A 56 -10.43 -8.63 -3.18
C ASP A 56 -8.93 -8.27 -3.28
N GLY A 57 -8.54 -7.07 -2.84
CA GLY A 57 -7.17 -6.57 -2.85
C GLY A 57 -6.72 -6.01 -4.19
N GLU A 58 -7.66 -5.70 -5.09
CA GLU A 58 -7.38 -4.97 -6.32
C GLU A 58 -7.50 -3.45 -6.11
N ILE A 59 -7.03 -2.67 -7.10
CA ILE A 59 -7.16 -1.21 -7.08
C ILE A 59 -8.63 -0.84 -7.31
N ALA A 60 -9.27 -0.25 -6.30
CA ALA A 60 -10.65 0.21 -6.38
C ALA A 60 -10.80 1.52 -7.16
N ASP A 61 -9.77 2.38 -7.10
CA ASP A 61 -9.73 3.69 -7.76
C ASP A 61 -8.28 4.01 -8.16
N PHE A 62 -8.08 4.53 -9.36
CA PHE A 62 -6.76 4.91 -9.88
C PHE A 62 -6.31 6.33 -9.45
N GLU A 63 -7.11 7.05 -8.65
CA GLU A 63 -6.63 8.23 -7.93
C GLU A 63 -5.73 7.80 -6.75
N ALA A 64 -4.43 8.08 -6.87
CA ALA A 64 -3.46 7.73 -5.84
C ALA A 64 -3.71 8.52 -4.54
N LEU A 65 -3.81 7.80 -3.42
CA LEU A 65 -3.94 8.39 -2.08
C LEU A 65 -2.61 8.99 -1.61
N ALA A 66 -1.51 8.37 -2.05
CA ALA A 66 -0.16 8.84 -1.78
C ALA A 66 0.79 8.41 -2.90
N LYS A 67 1.81 9.22 -3.10
CA LYS A 67 2.99 8.92 -3.90
C LYS A 67 4.20 9.10 -3.00
N VAL A 68 5.04 8.07 -2.88
CA VAL A 68 6.30 8.13 -2.14
C VAL A 68 7.45 8.15 -3.15
N PRO A 69 8.08 9.32 -3.36
CA PRO A 69 9.11 9.46 -4.39
C PRO A 69 10.44 8.84 -3.97
N GLY A 70 11.14 8.20 -4.91
CA GLY A 70 12.48 7.64 -4.68
C GLY A 70 12.52 6.32 -3.89
N VAL A 71 11.35 5.72 -3.63
CA VAL A 71 11.23 4.46 -2.89
C VAL A 71 10.41 3.47 -3.72
N ILE A 72 11.00 2.33 -4.06
CA ILE A 72 10.34 1.25 -4.83
C ILE A 72 9.95 0.05 -3.97
N ASP A 73 10.37 0.01 -2.71
CA ASP A 73 9.96 -1.03 -1.76
C ASP A 73 8.68 -0.60 -1.05
N PRO A 74 7.57 -1.35 -1.17
CA PRO A 74 6.30 -1.02 -0.53
C PRO A 74 6.37 -0.87 1.00
N ASP A 75 7.19 -1.68 1.68
CA ASP A 75 7.29 -1.65 3.14
C ASP A 75 8.02 -0.39 3.60
N ALA A 76 9.11 -0.03 2.92
CA ALA A 76 9.81 1.24 3.12
C ALA A 76 8.90 2.44 2.83
N ALA A 77 8.11 2.40 1.75
CA ALA A 77 7.19 3.48 1.41
C ALA A 77 6.12 3.70 2.48
N LEU A 78 5.54 2.64 3.03
CA LEU A 78 4.60 2.72 4.15
C LEU A 78 5.26 3.24 5.43
N SER A 79 6.53 2.88 5.65
CA SER A 79 7.32 3.37 6.78
C SER A 79 7.58 4.88 6.70
N GLU A 80 7.86 5.43 5.51
CA GLU A 80 8.00 6.89 5.30
C GLU A 80 6.70 7.65 5.56
N LEU A 81 5.55 7.02 5.28
CA LEU A 81 4.23 7.56 5.61
C LEU A 81 3.86 7.41 7.09
N GLY A 82 4.78 6.86 7.89
CA GLY A 82 4.68 6.73 9.34
C GLY A 82 3.97 5.46 9.82
N TYR A 83 3.75 4.48 8.95
CA TYR A 83 3.19 3.18 9.34
C TYR A 83 4.28 2.20 9.74
N ARG A 84 4.05 1.46 10.82
CA ARG A 84 4.84 0.27 11.13
C ARG A 84 4.29 -0.91 10.34
N VAL A 85 5.13 -1.52 9.52
CA VAL A 85 4.75 -2.69 8.71
C VAL A 85 4.79 -3.98 9.54
N ALA A 86 3.79 -4.84 9.31
CA ALA A 86 3.68 -6.20 9.83
C ALA A 86 3.27 -7.15 8.68
N HIS A 87 3.73 -8.40 8.73
CA HIS A 87 3.41 -9.46 7.77
C HIS A 87 2.66 -10.60 8.44
#